data_AF-A0A151EVB2-F1
#
_entry.id   AF-A0A151EVB2-F1
#
_cell.length_a   1.000
_cell.length_b   1.000
_cell.length_c   1.000
_cell.angle_alpha   90.00
_cell.angle_beta   90.00
_cell.angle_gamma   90.00
#
_symmetry.space_group_name_H-M   'P 1'
#
loop_
_entity.id
_entity.type
_entity.pdbx_description
1 polymer ?
#
loop_
_entity_poly.entity_id
_entity_poly.type
_entity_poly.pdbx_seq_one_letter_code
_entity_poly.pdbx_strand_id
1 'polypeptide(L)'
;MEKFGNIKDTFNKIIFESVINKDEKSKKIFSKYVKKLNENENLTNQFLIYKNLQHKTFETIDEAKEYVKENISLLKELNESDLKSGNEYLQQLLENKEIVKTNDSFYSMVEYLVKTKKSPSNIEKINETINTISSNMLVKEEVEETKFDTVGLPLSVLSDLAVNKFNTKFSDLNESEKDIIKTLLNGSDDDKLNIYKKLKSECIESVNEKLTETTDLDLKDKLLKVKDKILNMAFDTHNSKEDIIKLHQLKNSF
;
A
#
# COMPACT_ATOMS: atom_id res chain seq x y z
N MET A 1 3.59 -28.04 -1.08
CA MET A 1 3.30 -26.59 -1.12
C MET A 1 1.83 -26.43 -1.38
N GLU A 2 1.19 -25.49 -0.69
CA GLU A 2 -0.22 -25.16 -0.90
C GLU A 2 -0.42 -24.43 -2.24
N LYS A 3 -1.63 -24.47 -2.81
CA LYS A 3 -1.94 -23.76 -4.06
C LYS A 3 -1.90 -22.25 -3.82
N PHE A 4 -1.29 -21.49 -4.74
CA PHE A 4 -1.19 -20.04 -4.62
C PHE A 4 -2.55 -19.37 -4.38
N GLY A 5 -3.60 -19.79 -5.08
CA GLY A 5 -4.95 -19.24 -4.87
C GLY A 5 -5.47 -19.39 -3.43
N ASN A 6 -5.21 -20.52 -2.78
CA ASN A 6 -5.58 -20.71 -1.37
C ASN A 6 -4.75 -19.81 -0.44
N ILE A 7 -3.45 -19.66 -0.72
CA ILE A 7 -2.55 -18.75 0.01
C ILE A 7 -3.08 -17.31 -0.11
N LYS A 8 -3.42 -16.88 -1.33
CA LYS A 8 -3.98 -15.56 -1.66
C LYS A 8 -5.28 -15.31 -0.89
N ASP A 9 -6.22 -16.24 -0.93
CA ASP A 9 -7.50 -16.10 -0.22
C ASP A 9 -7.31 -16.09 1.30
N THR A 10 -6.32 -16.82 1.81
CA THR A 10 -5.97 -16.79 3.23
C THR A 10 -5.46 -15.42 3.65
N PHE A 11 -4.58 -14.79 2.86
CA PHE A 11 -4.16 -13.40 3.12
C PHE A 11 -5.32 -12.40 3.04
N ASN A 12 -6.26 -12.58 2.11
CA ASN A 12 -7.47 -11.76 2.01
C ASN A 12 -8.37 -11.91 3.25
N LYS A 13 -8.55 -13.13 3.76
CA LYS A 13 -9.26 -13.38 5.03
C LYS A 13 -8.55 -12.70 6.21
N ILE A 14 -7.22 -12.86 6.30
CA ILE A 14 -6.41 -12.26 7.38
C ILE A 14 -6.56 -10.74 7.42
N ILE A 15 -6.47 -10.06 6.28
CA ILE A 15 -6.59 -8.59 6.27
C ILE A 15 -8.02 -8.17 6.66
N PHE A 16 -9.04 -8.84 6.14
CA PHE A 16 -10.43 -8.56 6.47
C PHE A 16 -10.71 -8.71 7.98
N GLU A 17 -10.30 -9.84 8.57
CA GLU A 17 -10.42 -10.08 10.00
C GLU A 17 -9.61 -9.08 10.83
N SER A 18 -8.41 -8.71 10.35
CA SER A 18 -7.55 -7.76 11.07
C SER A 18 -8.10 -6.33 11.10
N VAL A 19 -8.83 -5.92 10.07
CA VAL A 19 -9.51 -4.62 10.02
C VAL A 19 -10.69 -4.61 10.99
N ILE A 20 -11.53 -5.65 10.96
CA ILE A 20 -12.69 -5.78 11.86
C ILE A 20 -12.24 -5.84 13.33
N ASN A 21 -11.22 -6.65 13.62
CA ASN A 21 -10.77 -6.92 14.98
C ASN A 21 -9.65 -5.97 15.46
N LYS A 22 -9.23 -5.02 14.63
CA LYS A 22 -8.10 -4.11 14.88
C LYS A 22 -6.80 -4.85 15.29
N ASP A 23 -6.53 -5.99 14.65
CA ASP A 23 -5.34 -6.81 14.91
C ASP A 23 -4.12 -6.33 14.14
N GLU A 24 -3.26 -5.56 14.81
CA GLU A 24 -2.01 -5.03 14.26
C GLU A 24 -1.00 -6.10 13.84
N LYS A 25 -1.01 -7.30 14.44
CA LYS A 25 -0.08 -8.38 14.04
C LYS A 25 -0.47 -8.93 12.68
N SER A 26 -1.75 -9.20 12.46
CA SER A 26 -2.26 -9.68 11.17
C SER A 26 -2.10 -8.63 10.06
N LYS A 27 -2.26 -7.33 10.36
CA LYS A 27 -1.94 -6.25 9.42
C LYS A 27 -0.46 -6.24 9.01
N LYS A 28 0.47 -6.46 9.96
CA LYS A 28 1.91 -6.56 9.67
C LYS A 28 2.23 -7.78 8.79
N ILE A 29 1.61 -8.93 9.04
CA ILE A 29 1.74 -10.12 8.20
C ILE A 29 1.28 -9.82 6.76
N PHE A 30 0.12 -9.17 6.62
CA PHE A 30 -0.40 -8.77 5.32
C PHE A 30 0.49 -7.75 4.60
N SER A 31 1.06 -6.78 5.33
CA SER A 31 2.01 -5.83 4.76
C SER A 31 3.27 -6.51 4.20
N LYS A 32 3.78 -7.55 4.86
CA LYS A 32 4.89 -8.37 4.34
C LYS A 32 4.51 -9.12 3.06
N TYR A 33 3.29 -9.66 3.01
CA TYR A 33 2.74 -10.29 1.80
C TYR A 33 2.70 -9.30 0.61
N VAL A 34 2.12 -8.12 0.80
CA VAL A 34 2.07 -7.08 -0.24
C VAL A 34 3.47 -6.64 -0.66
N LYS A 35 4.38 -6.43 0.29
CA LYS A 35 5.78 -6.10 0.00
C LYS A 35 6.43 -7.16 -0.88
N LYS A 36 6.26 -8.45 -0.54
CA LYS A 36 6.84 -9.55 -1.31
C LYS A 36 6.28 -9.65 -2.73
N LEU A 37 4.97 -9.42 -2.91
CA LEU A 37 4.37 -9.34 -4.25
C LEU A 37 5.04 -8.23 -5.06
N ASN A 38 5.10 -7.01 -4.52
CA ASN A 38 5.66 -5.86 -5.22
C ASN A 38 7.15 -5.98 -5.56
N GLU A 39 7.92 -6.72 -4.76
CA GLU A 39 9.36 -6.96 -5.00
C GLU A 39 9.63 -8.08 -6.02
N ASN A 40 8.63 -8.86 -6.39
CA ASN A 40 8.78 -9.99 -7.31
C ASN A 40 7.72 -9.92 -8.43
N GLU A 41 8.18 -9.56 -9.62
CA GLU A 41 7.33 -9.41 -10.81
C GLU A 41 6.58 -10.70 -11.16
N ASN A 42 7.21 -11.87 -11.05
CA ASN A 42 6.54 -13.17 -11.28
C ASN A 42 5.37 -13.38 -10.30
N LEU A 43 5.55 -13.07 -9.01
CA LEU A 43 4.45 -13.18 -8.03
C LEU A 43 3.35 -12.15 -8.26
N THR A 44 3.72 -10.93 -8.67
CA THR A 44 2.74 -9.90 -9.05
C THR A 44 1.91 -10.37 -10.24
N ASN A 45 2.55 -10.90 -11.30
CA ASN A 45 1.86 -11.40 -12.48
C ASN A 45 1.00 -12.63 -12.15
N GLN A 46 1.50 -13.56 -11.32
CA GLN A 46 0.71 -14.69 -10.83
C GLN A 46 -0.53 -14.21 -10.07
N PHE A 47 -0.40 -13.20 -9.21
CA PHE A 47 -1.53 -12.61 -8.50
C PHE A 47 -2.57 -12.01 -9.45
N LEU A 48 -2.14 -11.20 -10.42
CA LEU A 48 -3.02 -10.55 -11.39
C LEU A 48 -3.76 -11.57 -12.26
N ILE A 49 -3.09 -12.63 -12.70
CA ILE A 49 -3.71 -13.70 -13.48
C ILE A 49 -4.80 -14.42 -12.69
N TYR A 50 -4.54 -14.78 -11.42
CA TYR A 50 -5.57 -15.39 -10.58
C TYR A 50 -6.76 -14.45 -10.35
N LYS A 51 -6.51 -13.15 -10.17
CA LYS A 51 -7.57 -12.13 -10.07
C LYS A 51 -8.40 -12.08 -11.36
N ASN A 52 -7.76 -12.04 -12.53
CA ASN A 52 -8.41 -12.01 -13.84
C ASN A 52 -9.36 -13.20 -14.01
N LEU A 53 -8.88 -14.41 -13.69
CA LEU A 53 -9.65 -15.65 -13.83
C LEU A 53 -10.83 -15.76 -12.84
N GLN A 54 -10.88 -14.96 -11.77
CA GLN A 54 -11.94 -15.01 -10.76
C GLN A 54 -13.01 -13.94 -10.93
N HIS A 55 -12.63 -12.75 -11.40
CA HIS A 55 -13.51 -11.57 -11.33
C HIS A 55 -13.95 -11.04 -12.68
N LYS A 56 -13.27 -11.42 -13.77
CA LYS A 56 -13.66 -10.95 -15.10
C LYS A 56 -14.92 -11.68 -15.55
N THR A 57 -15.88 -10.92 -16.08
CA THR A 57 -17.09 -11.44 -16.69
C THR A 57 -17.13 -11.17 -18.20
N PHE A 58 -17.86 -12.02 -18.92
CA PHE A 58 -18.03 -11.98 -20.37
C PHE A 58 -19.47 -12.24 -20.77
N GLU A 59 -19.88 -11.67 -21.90
CA GLU A 59 -21.22 -11.90 -22.47
C GLU A 59 -21.31 -13.27 -23.14
N THR A 60 -20.21 -13.73 -23.75
CA THR A 60 -20.16 -15.00 -24.47
C THR A 60 -19.17 -15.98 -23.86
N ILE A 61 -19.49 -17.27 -23.99
CA ILE A 61 -18.60 -18.34 -23.52
C ILE A 61 -17.30 -18.39 -24.33
N ASP A 62 -17.33 -18.05 -25.61
CA ASP A 62 -16.14 -18.12 -26.46
C ASP A 62 -15.10 -17.06 -26.10
N GLU A 63 -15.53 -15.84 -25.78
CA GLU A 63 -14.66 -14.80 -25.21
C GLU A 63 -14.04 -15.25 -23.88
N ALA A 64 -14.87 -15.83 -23.00
CA ALA A 64 -14.39 -16.34 -21.72
C ALA A 64 -13.37 -17.47 -21.89
N LYS A 65 -13.57 -18.38 -22.85
CA LYS A 65 -12.62 -19.47 -23.15
C LYS A 65 -11.29 -18.92 -23.66
N GLU A 66 -11.34 -17.95 -24.56
CA GLU A 66 -10.11 -17.36 -25.10
C GLU A 66 -9.33 -16.62 -24.02
N TYR A 67 -10.04 -15.83 -23.18
CA TYR A 67 -9.43 -15.15 -22.06
C TYR A 67 -8.79 -16.11 -21.05
N VAL A 68 -9.43 -17.25 -20.76
CA VAL A 68 -8.84 -18.29 -19.91
C VAL A 68 -7.57 -18.86 -20.54
N LYS A 69 -7.58 -19.18 -21.84
CA LYS A 69 -6.39 -19.71 -22.52
C LYS A 69 -5.20 -18.74 -22.45
N GLU A 70 -5.45 -17.46 -22.72
CA GLU A 70 -4.42 -16.41 -22.67
C GLU A 70 -3.82 -16.28 -21.27
N ASN A 71 -4.66 -16.20 -20.23
CA ASN A 71 -4.20 -16.15 -18.84
C ASN A 71 -3.40 -17.41 -18.43
N ILE A 72 -3.81 -18.60 -18.89
CA ILE A 72 -3.06 -19.84 -18.65
C ILE A 72 -1.73 -19.84 -19.41
N SER A 73 -1.66 -19.26 -20.62
CA SER A 73 -0.40 -19.12 -21.36
C SER A 73 0.56 -18.21 -20.61
N LEU A 74 0.11 -17.02 -20.20
CA LEU A 74 0.90 -16.09 -19.40
C LEU A 74 1.42 -16.74 -18.12
N LEU A 75 0.59 -17.54 -17.44
CA LEU A 75 0.98 -18.21 -16.20
C LEU A 75 2.07 -19.28 -16.42
N LYS A 76 2.12 -19.90 -17.61
CA LYS A 76 3.16 -20.87 -17.99
C LYS A 76 4.49 -20.21 -18.36
N GLU A 77 4.46 -18.95 -18.79
CA GLU A 77 5.65 -18.18 -19.17
C GLU A 77 6.41 -17.62 -17.97
N LEU A 78 5.75 -17.55 -16.80
CA LEU A 78 6.39 -17.10 -15.56
C LEU A 78 7.49 -18.06 -15.10
N ASN A 79 8.51 -17.51 -14.44
CA ASN A 79 9.64 -18.28 -13.94
C ASN A 79 9.22 -19.22 -12.80
N GLU A 80 9.24 -20.53 -13.06
CA GLU A 80 8.82 -21.55 -12.09
C GLU A 80 9.63 -21.55 -10.79
N SER A 81 10.93 -21.28 -10.85
CA SER A 81 11.80 -21.22 -9.66
C SER A 81 11.47 -20.02 -8.77
N ASP A 82 11.23 -18.86 -9.39
CA ASP A 82 10.84 -17.65 -8.67
C ASP A 82 9.44 -17.79 -8.06
N LEU A 83 8.50 -18.40 -8.79
CA LEU A 83 7.17 -18.70 -8.27
C LEU A 83 7.22 -19.67 -7.11
N LYS A 84 8.02 -20.74 -7.21
CA LYS A 84 8.14 -21.73 -6.14
C LYS A 84 8.72 -21.11 -4.87
N SER A 85 9.87 -20.45 -4.98
CA SER A 85 10.52 -19.81 -3.82
C SER A 85 9.66 -18.69 -3.21
N GLY A 86 8.97 -17.91 -4.05
CA GLY A 86 8.04 -16.89 -3.62
C GLY A 86 6.83 -17.47 -2.87
N ASN A 87 6.21 -18.52 -3.41
CA ASN A 87 5.05 -19.16 -2.80
C ASN A 87 5.38 -19.91 -1.51
N GLU A 88 6.57 -20.51 -1.42
CA GLU A 88 7.07 -21.09 -0.17
C GLU A 88 7.22 -20.02 0.91
N TYR A 89 7.82 -18.88 0.59
CA TYR A 89 7.93 -17.75 1.52
C TYR A 89 6.56 -17.23 1.97
N LEU A 90 5.62 -17.06 1.03
CA LEU A 90 4.26 -16.61 1.35
C LEU A 90 3.52 -17.63 2.23
N GLN A 91 3.69 -18.92 1.99
CA GLN A 91 3.12 -19.97 2.83
C GLN A 91 3.73 -19.96 4.24
N GLN A 92 5.05 -19.74 4.37
CA GLN A 92 5.72 -19.63 5.66
C GLN A 92 5.23 -18.42 6.48
N LEU A 93 4.91 -17.30 5.82
CA LEU A 93 4.33 -16.13 6.49
C LEU A 93 2.96 -16.39 7.14
N LEU A 94 2.24 -17.42 6.69
CA LEU A 94 0.96 -17.82 7.28
C LEU A 94 1.13 -18.64 8.57
N GLU A 95 2.33 -19.14 8.85
CA GLU A 95 2.66 -19.96 10.04
C GLU A 95 1.62 -21.10 10.24
N ASN A 96 0.90 -21.08 11.35
CA ASN A 96 -0.10 -22.09 11.73
C ASN A 96 -1.55 -21.65 11.42
N LYS A 97 -1.74 -20.60 10.62
CA LYS A 97 -3.10 -20.14 10.27
C LYS A 97 -3.80 -21.15 9.36
N GLU A 98 -5.10 -21.32 9.59
CA GLU A 98 -5.93 -22.19 8.78
C GLU A 98 -6.03 -21.68 7.33
N ILE A 99 -5.66 -22.54 6.38
CA ILE A 99 -5.72 -22.23 4.96
C ILE A 99 -7.16 -22.21 4.47
N VAL A 100 -7.55 -21.14 3.78
CA VAL A 100 -8.86 -21.04 3.13
C VAL A 100 -8.92 -22.00 1.94
N LYS A 101 -9.94 -22.86 1.93
CA LYS A 101 -10.16 -23.91 0.91
C LYS A 101 -11.44 -23.76 0.09
N THR A 102 -12.19 -22.68 0.29
CA THR A 102 -13.50 -22.44 -0.36
C THR A 102 -13.42 -22.57 -1.90
N ASN A 103 -12.34 -22.09 -2.50
CA ASN A 103 -12.13 -22.08 -3.95
C ASN A 103 -11.13 -23.15 -4.43
N ASP A 104 -10.80 -24.16 -3.61
CA ASP A 104 -9.73 -25.12 -3.90
C ASP A 104 -9.96 -25.90 -5.21
N SER A 105 -11.22 -26.22 -5.53
CA SER A 105 -11.59 -26.88 -6.78
C SER A 105 -11.20 -26.03 -8.00
N PHE A 106 -11.55 -24.75 -8.01
CA PHE A 106 -11.17 -23.81 -9.07
C PHE A 106 -9.64 -23.67 -9.18
N TYR A 107 -8.94 -23.53 -8.06
CA TYR A 107 -7.47 -23.44 -8.09
C TYR A 107 -6.80 -24.72 -8.56
N SER A 108 -7.39 -25.89 -8.28
CA SER A 108 -6.94 -27.18 -8.80
C SER A 108 -7.09 -27.26 -10.32
N MET A 109 -8.17 -26.70 -10.88
CA MET A 109 -8.38 -26.62 -12.32
C MET A 109 -7.33 -25.72 -12.99
N VAL A 110 -7.05 -24.54 -12.42
CA VAL A 110 -5.99 -23.65 -12.92
C VAL A 110 -4.63 -24.35 -12.88
N GLU A 111 -4.27 -24.96 -11.75
CA GLU A 111 -3.00 -25.67 -11.58
C GLU A 111 -2.86 -26.85 -12.56
N TYR A 112 -3.95 -27.61 -12.77
CA TYR A 112 -4.00 -28.67 -13.77
C TYR A 112 -3.69 -28.13 -15.17
N LEU A 113 -4.33 -27.03 -15.59
CA LEU A 113 -4.11 -26.43 -16.90
C LEU A 113 -2.69 -25.92 -17.10
N VAL A 114 -2.07 -25.37 -16.03
CA VAL A 114 -0.69 -24.88 -16.04
C VAL A 114 0.31 -26.04 -16.17
N LYS A 115 0.16 -27.08 -15.34
CA LYS A 115 1.13 -28.20 -15.27
C LYS A 115 0.97 -29.22 -16.39
N THR A 116 -0.20 -29.28 -17.01
CA THR A 116 -0.47 -30.29 -18.06
C THR A 116 0.10 -29.85 -19.40
N LYS A 117 1.01 -30.67 -19.93
CA LYS A 117 1.43 -30.59 -21.33
C LYS A 117 0.34 -31.18 -22.23
N LYS A 118 -0.07 -30.43 -23.26
CA LYS A 118 -1.09 -30.88 -24.21
C LYS A 118 -0.65 -32.17 -24.92
N SER A 119 -1.55 -33.13 -25.00
CA SER A 119 -1.38 -34.39 -25.73
C SER A 119 -2.74 -34.90 -26.22
N PRO A 120 -2.78 -35.80 -27.22
CA PRO A 120 -4.04 -36.37 -27.70
C PRO A 120 -4.86 -37.06 -26.61
N SER A 121 -4.22 -37.62 -25.58
CA SER A 121 -4.89 -38.35 -24.50
C SER A 121 -5.47 -37.47 -23.39
N ASN A 122 -5.19 -36.17 -23.38
CA ASN A 122 -5.67 -35.25 -22.34
C ASN A 122 -6.41 -34.01 -22.88
N ILE A 123 -6.55 -33.90 -24.20
CA ILE A 123 -7.15 -32.74 -24.85
C ILE A 123 -8.61 -32.54 -24.44
N GLU A 124 -9.37 -33.62 -24.29
CA GLU A 124 -10.76 -33.60 -23.84
C GLU A 124 -10.87 -33.00 -22.44
N LYS A 125 -10.14 -33.56 -21.48
CA LYS A 125 -10.11 -33.05 -20.09
C LYS A 125 -9.60 -31.61 -19.99
N ILE A 126 -8.63 -31.20 -20.82
CA ILE A 126 -8.19 -29.80 -20.90
C ILE A 126 -9.35 -28.90 -21.35
N ASN A 127 -10.06 -29.30 -22.40
CA ASN A 127 -11.19 -28.53 -22.93
C ASN A 127 -12.34 -28.44 -21.92
N GLU A 128 -12.70 -29.55 -21.26
CA GLU A 128 -13.70 -29.59 -20.19
C GLU A 128 -13.34 -28.66 -19.02
N THR A 129 -12.06 -28.68 -18.62
CA THR A 129 -11.57 -27.82 -17.53
C THR A 129 -11.67 -26.34 -17.91
N ILE A 130 -11.27 -25.98 -19.14
CA ILE A 130 -11.42 -24.61 -19.65
C ILE A 130 -12.90 -24.22 -19.67
N ASN A 131 -13.78 -25.07 -20.21
CA ASN A 131 -15.21 -24.80 -20.24
C ASN A 131 -15.78 -24.54 -18.84
N THR A 132 -15.40 -25.35 -17.85
CA THR A 132 -15.87 -25.20 -16.47
C THR A 132 -15.43 -23.88 -15.85
N ILE A 133 -14.17 -23.48 -16.03
CA ILE A 133 -13.67 -22.18 -15.59
C ILE A 133 -14.46 -21.06 -16.29
N SER A 134 -14.55 -21.11 -17.62
CA SER A 134 -15.21 -20.07 -18.43
C SER A 134 -16.69 -19.91 -18.15
N SER A 135 -17.41 -21.00 -17.83
CA SER A 135 -18.83 -20.94 -17.46
C SER A 135 -19.09 -20.14 -16.17
N ASN A 136 -18.11 -20.09 -15.26
CA ASN A 136 -18.21 -19.26 -14.06
C ASN A 136 -17.96 -17.77 -14.32
N MET A 137 -17.45 -17.43 -15.51
CA MET A 137 -17.14 -16.06 -15.93
C MET A 137 -18.24 -15.44 -16.80
N LEU A 138 -19.39 -16.10 -16.95
CA LEU A 138 -20.55 -15.51 -17.62
C LEU A 138 -21.27 -14.57 -16.66
N VAL A 139 -21.81 -13.46 -17.19
CA VAL A 139 -22.56 -12.47 -16.39
C VAL A 139 -23.66 -13.18 -15.59
N LYS A 140 -23.54 -13.12 -14.25
CA LYS A 140 -24.62 -13.44 -13.32
C LYS A 140 -25.16 -12.13 -12.76
N GLU A 141 -26.47 -12.08 -12.52
CA GLU A 141 -27.23 -10.89 -12.09
C GLU A 141 -26.54 -10.05 -11.01
N GLU A 142 -26.79 -8.74 -11.07
CA GLU A 142 -26.21 -7.65 -10.27
C GLU A 142 -25.98 -8.03 -8.80
N VAL A 143 -24.72 -8.33 -8.47
CA VAL A 143 -24.24 -8.27 -7.08
C VAL A 143 -23.57 -6.91 -6.94
N GLU A 144 -24.03 -6.08 -6.00
CA GLU A 144 -23.44 -4.76 -5.71
C GLU A 144 -21.91 -4.83 -5.75
N GLU A 145 -21.32 -4.14 -6.72
CA GLU A 145 -19.88 -4.16 -6.95
C GLU A 145 -19.17 -3.59 -5.71
N THR A 146 -18.58 -4.48 -4.91
CA THR A 146 -17.52 -4.07 -4.00
C THR A 146 -16.37 -3.59 -4.90
N LYS A 147 -16.10 -2.28 -4.91
CA LYS A 147 -15.06 -1.72 -5.79
C LYS A 147 -13.68 -2.18 -5.30
N PHE A 148 -13.00 -2.96 -6.13
CA PHE A 148 -11.62 -3.41 -5.91
C PHE A 148 -10.68 -2.69 -6.89
N ASP A 149 -9.49 -2.31 -6.43
CA ASP A 149 -8.44 -1.77 -7.33
C ASP A 149 -7.84 -2.89 -8.21
N THR A 150 -6.96 -2.55 -9.15
CA THR A 150 -6.12 -3.42 -10.00
C THR A 150 -5.50 -4.61 -9.26
N VAL A 151 -5.18 -4.48 -7.97
CA VAL A 151 -4.64 -5.55 -7.10
C VAL A 151 -5.71 -6.30 -6.27
N GLY A 152 -7.00 -6.15 -6.56
CA GLY A 152 -8.05 -6.98 -5.96
C GLY A 152 -8.27 -6.75 -4.46
N LEU A 153 -7.83 -5.60 -3.93
CA LEU A 153 -8.00 -5.21 -2.52
C LEU A 153 -9.18 -4.25 -2.38
N PRO A 154 -9.99 -4.37 -1.31
CA PRO A 154 -11.00 -3.37 -0.99
C PRO A 154 -10.34 -1.99 -0.84
N LEU A 155 -10.98 -0.95 -1.37
CA LEU A 155 -10.49 0.44 -1.27
C LEU A 155 -10.21 0.91 0.17
N SER A 156 -10.96 0.40 1.16
CA SER A 156 -10.72 0.67 2.57
C SER A 156 -9.38 0.13 3.07
N VAL A 157 -8.99 -1.08 2.65
CA VAL A 157 -7.71 -1.71 2.99
C VAL A 157 -6.54 -0.95 2.36
N LEU A 158 -6.70 -0.47 1.13
CA LEU A 158 -5.71 0.36 0.46
C LEU A 158 -5.53 1.71 1.16
N SER A 159 -6.64 2.31 1.61
CA SER A 159 -6.62 3.55 2.37
C SER A 159 -5.84 3.38 3.67
N ASP A 160 -6.10 2.30 4.42
CA ASP A 160 -5.39 1.97 5.65
C ASP A 160 -3.89 1.67 5.40
N LEU A 161 -3.55 0.96 4.32
CA LEU A 161 -2.16 0.70 3.95
C LEU A 161 -1.42 1.97 3.52
N ALA A 162 -2.08 2.87 2.79
CA ALA A 162 -1.52 4.17 2.41
C ALA A 162 -1.26 5.03 3.64
N VAL A 163 -2.23 5.09 4.56
CA VAL A 163 -2.10 5.77 5.86
C VAL A 163 -0.96 5.16 6.68
N ASN A 164 -0.87 3.83 6.77
CA ASN A 164 0.19 3.17 7.50
C ASN A 164 1.57 3.36 6.87
N LYS A 165 1.68 3.33 5.54
CA LYS A 165 2.93 3.61 4.82
C LYS A 165 3.37 5.06 5.01
N PHE A 166 2.43 6.01 4.98
CA PHE A 166 2.66 7.41 5.30
C PHE A 166 3.14 7.54 6.75
N ASN A 167 2.41 6.99 7.71
CA ASN A 167 2.77 7.02 9.14
C ASN A 167 4.12 6.38 9.42
N THR A 168 4.48 5.31 8.70
CA THR A 168 5.80 4.65 8.83
C THR A 168 6.91 5.52 8.26
N LYS A 169 6.71 6.12 7.08
CA LYS A 169 7.68 7.01 6.42
C LYS A 169 7.94 8.29 7.22
N PHE A 170 6.96 8.71 8.00
CA PHE A 170 6.99 9.92 8.83
C PHE A 170 6.93 9.58 10.32
N SER A 171 7.38 8.38 10.71
CA SER A 171 7.33 7.91 12.11
C SER A 171 8.33 8.62 13.01
N ASP A 172 9.45 9.09 12.42
CA ASP A 172 10.48 9.88 13.10
C ASP A 172 10.08 11.34 13.31
N LEU A 173 8.93 11.76 12.76
CA LEU A 173 8.42 13.12 12.92
C LEU A 173 7.57 13.23 14.20
N ASN A 174 7.83 14.27 14.98
CA ASN A 174 6.97 14.63 16.10
C ASN A 174 5.64 15.23 15.59
N GLU A 175 4.63 15.31 16.46
CA GLU A 175 3.30 15.81 16.08
C GLU A 175 3.32 17.24 15.50
N SER A 176 4.27 18.08 15.93
CA SER A 176 4.46 19.43 15.37
C SER A 176 4.96 19.37 13.93
N GLU A 177 5.87 18.47 13.62
CA GLU A 177 6.42 18.27 12.25
C GLU A 177 5.37 17.68 11.31
N LYS A 178 4.52 16.77 11.80
CA LYS A 178 3.40 16.22 11.04
C LYS A 178 2.36 17.29 10.69
N ASP A 179 2.04 18.18 11.62
CA ASP A 179 1.07 19.27 11.41
C ASP A 179 1.58 20.31 10.40
N ILE A 180 2.88 20.60 10.44
CA ILE A 180 3.56 21.44 9.44
C ILE A 180 3.46 20.80 8.04
N ILE A 181 3.81 19.51 7.89
CA ILE A 181 3.74 18.82 6.60
C ILE A 181 2.30 18.77 6.07
N LYS A 182 1.32 18.46 6.93
CA LYS A 182 -0.09 18.40 6.55
C LYS A 182 -0.57 19.73 5.98
N THR A 183 -0.19 20.83 6.62
CA THR A 183 -0.59 22.18 6.20
C THR A 183 0.16 22.64 4.96
N LEU A 184 1.43 22.25 4.77
CA LEU A 184 2.19 22.54 3.55
C LEU A 184 1.67 21.80 2.31
N LEU A 185 1.12 20.58 2.50
CA LEU A 185 0.60 19.75 1.42
C LEU A 185 -0.86 20.08 1.06
N ASN A 186 -1.71 20.33 2.06
CA ASN A 186 -3.17 20.41 1.89
C ASN A 186 -3.78 21.74 2.36
N GLY A 187 -3.01 22.61 3.03
CA GLY A 187 -3.50 23.86 3.58
C GLY A 187 -3.63 24.97 2.53
N SER A 188 -4.60 25.85 2.76
CA SER A 188 -4.75 27.10 2.01
C SER A 188 -3.58 28.06 2.29
N ASP A 189 -3.46 29.13 1.52
CA ASP A 189 -2.41 30.12 1.75
C ASP A 189 -2.60 30.87 3.09
N ASP A 190 -3.84 30.99 3.58
CA ASP A 190 -4.14 31.48 4.92
C ASP A 190 -3.66 30.52 6.02
N ASP A 191 -3.81 29.20 5.83
CA ASP A 191 -3.32 28.21 6.79
C ASP A 191 -1.79 28.24 6.90
N LYS A 192 -1.09 28.40 5.77
CA LYS A 192 0.38 28.56 5.73
C LYS A 192 0.82 29.85 6.42
N LEU A 193 0.10 30.96 6.22
CA LEU A 193 0.38 32.23 6.89
C LEU A 193 0.21 32.11 8.40
N ASN A 194 -0.81 31.38 8.86
CA ASN A 194 -1.08 31.18 10.28
C ASN A 194 0.02 30.34 10.95
N ILE A 195 0.48 29.25 10.32
CA ILE A 195 1.63 28.47 10.81
C ILE A 195 2.91 29.31 10.83
N TYR A 196 3.15 30.10 9.79
CA TYR A 196 4.30 31.00 9.74
C TYR A 196 4.30 31.99 10.91
N LYS A 197 3.15 32.64 11.18
CA LYS A 197 3.00 33.57 12.32
C LYS A 197 3.21 32.87 13.65
N LYS A 198 2.66 31.67 13.82
CA LYS A 198 2.83 30.86 15.03
C LYS A 198 4.30 30.51 15.27
N LEU A 199 4.99 29.96 14.27
CA LEU A 199 6.42 29.64 14.36
C LEU A 199 7.28 30.88 14.61
N LYS A 200 6.95 32.01 13.98
CA LYS A 200 7.64 33.29 14.20
C LYS A 200 7.50 33.75 15.66
N SER A 201 6.30 33.68 16.23
CA SER A 201 6.08 34.01 17.65
C SER A 201 6.82 33.04 18.58
N GLU A 202 6.72 31.74 18.35
CA GLU A 202 7.40 30.72 19.15
C GLU A 202 8.93 30.88 19.12
N CYS A 203 9.53 31.18 17.96
CA CYS A 203 10.96 31.49 17.86
C CYS A 203 11.35 32.74 18.66
N ILE A 204 10.51 33.78 18.63
CA ILE A 204 10.75 35.00 19.42
C ILE A 204 10.67 34.70 20.92
N GLU A 205 9.71 33.87 21.34
CA GLU A 205 9.58 33.42 22.72
C GLU A 205 10.80 32.63 23.18
N SER A 206 11.24 31.61 22.42
CA SER A 206 12.45 30.84 22.76
C SER A 206 13.72 31.70 22.81
N VAL A 207 13.85 32.67 21.91
CA VAL A 207 14.97 33.64 21.95
C VAL A 207 14.86 34.54 23.18
N ASN A 208 13.66 34.99 23.56
CA ASN A 208 13.45 35.81 24.76
C ASN A 208 13.76 35.02 26.04
N GLU A 209 13.33 33.77 26.15
CA GLU A 209 13.64 32.88 27.28
C GLU A 209 15.16 32.72 27.42
N LYS A 210 15.86 32.39 26.33
CA LYS A 210 17.33 32.29 26.32
C LYS A 210 18.03 33.63 26.63
N LEU A 211 17.45 34.76 26.22
CA LEU A 211 17.95 36.09 26.57
C LEU A 211 17.81 36.40 28.06
N THR A 212 16.78 35.84 28.73
CA THR A 212 16.59 35.99 30.19
C THR A 212 17.47 35.05 31.00
N GLU A 213 17.78 33.86 30.46
CA GLU A 213 18.60 32.85 31.13
C GLU A 213 20.11 33.07 30.94
N THR A 214 20.52 33.69 29.84
CA THR A 214 21.94 33.89 29.54
C THR A 214 22.55 35.04 30.34
N THR A 215 23.71 34.79 30.95
CA THR A 215 24.56 35.81 31.59
C THR A 215 25.73 36.24 30.70
N ASP A 216 25.94 35.55 29.58
CA ASP A 216 27.00 35.84 28.59
C ASP A 216 26.58 37.00 27.67
N LEU A 217 27.35 38.09 27.70
CA LEU A 217 27.10 39.32 26.94
C LEU A 217 27.27 39.15 25.43
N ASP A 218 28.21 38.33 24.96
CA ASP A 218 28.43 38.07 23.54
C ASP A 218 27.31 37.20 22.96
N LEU A 219 26.86 36.22 23.74
CA LEU A 219 25.73 35.36 23.39
C LEU A 219 24.41 36.16 23.38
N LYS A 220 24.27 37.13 24.30
CA LYS A 220 23.14 38.05 24.37
C LYS A 220 23.06 38.96 23.13
N ASP A 221 24.18 39.55 22.71
CA ASP A 221 24.24 40.38 21.49
C ASP A 221 23.88 39.58 20.23
N LYS A 222 24.34 38.32 20.13
CA LYS A 222 23.97 37.41 19.03
C LYS A 222 22.47 37.07 19.04
N LEU A 223 21.90 36.76 20.19
CA LEU A 223 20.46 36.47 20.32
C LEU A 223 19.58 37.68 19.97
N LEU A 224 20.00 38.90 20.34
CA LEU A 224 19.32 40.13 19.93
C LEU A 224 19.32 40.33 18.41
N LYS A 225 20.47 40.11 17.76
CA LYS A 225 20.56 40.15 16.28
C LYS A 225 19.68 39.11 15.60
N VAL A 226 19.54 37.92 16.20
CA VAL A 226 18.63 36.88 15.68
C VAL A 226 17.17 37.29 15.87
N LYS A 227 16.81 37.87 17.02
CA LYS A 227 15.47 38.42 17.28
C LYS A 227 15.09 39.50 16.26
N ASP A 228 15.98 40.43 15.98
CA ASP A 228 15.75 41.49 15.00
C ASP A 228 15.58 40.93 13.58
N LYS A 229 16.35 39.90 13.22
CA LYS A 229 16.16 39.20 11.93
C LYS A 229 14.81 38.52 11.83
N ILE A 230 14.37 37.80 12.87
CA ILE A 230 13.07 37.12 12.89
C ILE A 230 11.93 38.14 12.77
N LEU A 231 12.01 39.25 13.53
CA LEU A 231 11.01 40.33 13.50
C LEU A 231 10.86 40.93 12.10
N ASN A 232 11.97 41.10 11.38
CA ASN A 232 12.00 41.68 10.03
C ASN A 232 11.67 40.69 8.90
N MET A 233 11.52 39.39 9.16
CA MET A 233 11.07 38.44 8.13
C MET A 233 9.59 38.70 7.78
N ALA A 234 9.33 39.02 6.52
CA ALA A 234 8.00 39.14 5.94
C ALA A 234 7.58 37.81 5.30
N PHE A 235 6.29 37.45 5.42
CA PHE A 235 5.77 36.27 4.76
C PHE A 235 5.66 36.53 3.26
N ASP A 236 6.33 35.71 2.45
CA ASP A 236 6.20 35.70 1.00
C ASP A 236 5.42 34.45 0.56
N THR A 237 4.27 34.65 -0.09
CA THR A 237 3.43 33.55 -0.59
C THR A 237 4.17 32.67 -1.60
N HIS A 238 5.09 33.24 -2.39
CA HIS A 238 5.88 32.49 -3.37
C HIS A 238 6.95 31.60 -2.72
N ASN A 239 7.45 31.96 -1.54
CA ASN A 239 8.51 31.22 -0.81
C ASN A 239 8.04 30.61 0.52
N SER A 240 6.73 30.60 0.76
CA SER A 240 6.08 30.16 2.00
C SER A 240 6.57 28.82 2.55
N LYS A 241 6.92 27.87 1.67
CA LYS A 241 7.48 26.56 2.06
C LYS A 241 8.88 26.68 2.66
N GLU A 242 9.77 27.44 2.03
CA GLU A 242 11.15 27.61 2.51
C GLU A 242 11.19 28.41 3.81
N ASP A 243 10.35 29.43 3.93
CA ASP A 243 10.34 30.31 5.11
C ASP A 243 9.83 29.58 6.36
N ILE A 244 8.81 28.72 6.20
CA ILE A 244 8.31 27.84 7.28
C ILE A 244 9.39 26.83 7.71
N ILE A 245 10.10 26.23 6.75
CA ILE A 245 11.19 25.27 7.04
C ILE A 245 12.35 25.97 7.77
N LYS A 246 12.79 27.14 7.31
CA LYS A 246 13.88 27.91 7.92
C LYS A 246 13.53 28.32 9.36
N LEU A 247 12.30 28.80 9.61
CA LEU A 247 11.85 29.14 10.96
C LEU A 247 11.79 27.92 11.88
N HIS A 248 11.30 26.77 11.38
CA HIS A 248 11.26 25.55 12.17
C HIS A 248 12.67 25.03 12.53
N GLN A 249 13.61 25.06 11.58
CA GLN A 249 15.00 24.72 11.84
C GLN A 249 15.65 25.67 12.86
N LEU A 250 15.35 26.96 12.77
CA LEU A 250 15.85 27.97 13.70
C LEU A 250 15.34 27.68 15.12
N LYS A 251 14.05 27.37 15.27
CA LYS A 251 13.44 26.98 16.55
C LYS A 251 14.18 25.80 17.18
N ASN A 252 14.40 24.73 16.42
CA ASN A 252 15.05 23.52 16.91
C ASN A 252 16.57 23.67 17.13
N SER A 253 17.15 24.81 16.75
CA SER A 253 18.56 25.15 16.99
C SER A 253 18.78 25.88 18.32
N PHE A 254 17.70 26.29 19.00
CA PHE A 254 17.71 26.78 20.37
C PHE A 254 17.29 25.66 21.32
#